data_AF-A0A0C3E5L6-F1
#
_entry.id   AF-A0A0C3E5L6-F1
#
_cell.length_a   1.000
_cell.length_b   1.000
_cell.length_c   1.000
_cell.angle_alpha   90.00
_cell.angle_beta   90.00
_cell.angle_gamma   90.00
#
_symmetry.space_group_name_H-M   'P 1'
#
loop_
_entity.id
_entity.type
_entity.pdbx_description
1 polymer ?
#
loop_
_entity_poly.entity_id
_entity_poly.type
_entity_poly.pdbx_seq_one_letter_code
_entity_poly.pdbx_strand_id
1 'polypeptide(L)'
;MEAFEDDNPFENDVDRISSETSSTSKVDISAPASPPSQIARQLSPTFSHQSTPFPSSGTSKQPQAMDKSDFCCNRDRWLHSGDDVEIIITDTQKTTVNSTTPYITYVIHAGTAEARHRYSEFESLRSSLVKLYPTLIIPPIPSKQSISDYATKPAKAKEDAGMIARRKRMLQTFLNRIGRHPILSNEHVFHRFLDGEVSWTEVLHSPPLSLLPKNVLKAPSHNPIDQNASPAYEALPNPSATYPLRQPDQRFIDSETFTNKFLSHLSGPMEKVSRRSLKRWSESAQDYSDLGAALNGFSLNETGALASAIEKTGQAVDATYMSTTRLLQELEQNWAEPLHEYTQFASIIKKLLAYRHQKHVQYEMTQDSLDNKRDLLEEYEKSEREAKRLDEALARGRVNGLQPRPGGQEENEGPEEPASAYLPPHPGPNPYKKRAPGMGFLNALTYTLHGMMDVDPETARRNGIGKTRENISQLEDALHLAAQDLKYSNSTIQADLDRFQRQKVADLREMTISMARSHRDWCKKNLETWQAAKREIEKIPDHPNSLPATPSGKGVAGPSNTRRDSSATVNGR
;
A
#
# COMPACT_ATOMS: atom_id res chain seq x y z
N MET A 1 -18.43 -46.51 37.00
CA MET A 1 -19.60 -45.64 36.74
C MET A 1 -19.20 -44.25 37.22
N GLU A 2 -18.96 -43.27 36.35
CA GLU A 2 -19.03 -43.26 34.87
C GLU A 2 -17.80 -42.54 34.31
N ALA A 3 -17.45 -42.81 33.05
CA ALA A 3 -16.40 -42.07 32.35
C ALA A 3 -17.07 -40.92 31.57
N PHE A 4 -16.51 -39.71 31.67
CA PHE A 4 -16.89 -38.62 30.78
C PHE A 4 -16.02 -38.69 29.53
N GLU A 5 -16.66 -38.80 28.37
CA GLU A 5 -16.04 -38.69 27.05
C GLU A 5 -15.84 -37.21 26.72
N ASP A 6 -14.66 -36.85 26.21
CA ASP A 6 -14.32 -35.48 25.80
C ASP A 6 -14.34 -35.42 24.27
N ASP A 7 -15.42 -34.85 23.74
CA ASP A 7 -15.79 -34.91 22.31
C ASP A 7 -15.07 -33.79 21.54
N ASN A 8 -14.18 -34.16 20.60
CA ASN A 8 -13.29 -33.22 19.91
C ASN A 8 -13.87 -32.79 18.54
N PRO A 9 -14.39 -31.56 18.38
CA PRO A 9 -15.23 -31.17 17.24
C PRO A 9 -14.44 -30.80 15.96
N PHE A 10 -13.28 -31.43 15.73
CA PHE A 10 -12.39 -31.11 14.60
C PHE A 10 -12.00 -32.29 13.70
N GLU A 11 -12.45 -33.51 13.97
CA GLU A 11 -12.36 -34.60 13.00
C GLU A 11 -13.53 -34.53 12.00
N ASN A 12 -13.25 -34.00 10.82
CA ASN A 12 -14.02 -34.29 9.60
C ASN A 12 -13.07 -34.85 8.54
N ASP A 13 -13.15 -36.16 8.33
CA ASP A 13 -12.54 -36.87 7.21
C ASP A 13 -13.10 -36.37 5.87
N VAL A 14 -12.21 -36.01 4.93
CA VAL A 14 -12.45 -36.22 3.49
C VAL A 14 -11.12 -36.60 2.80
N ASP A 15 -11.09 -37.83 2.29
CA ASP A 15 -10.26 -38.38 1.20
C ASP A 15 -8.73 -38.41 1.31
N ARG A 16 -8.24 -39.56 1.78
CA ARG A 16 -6.95 -40.13 1.37
C ARG A 16 -6.97 -40.50 -0.12
N ILE A 17 -6.00 -40.01 -0.88
CA ILE A 17 -5.44 -40.76 -2.02
C ILE A 17 -3.96 -40.99 -1.74
N SER A 18 -3.58 -42.25 -1.63
CA SER A 18 -2.21 -42.68 -1.35
C SER A 18 -1.37 -42.75 -2.63
N SER A 19 -0.15 -42.26 -2.59
CA SER A 19 0.95 -42.84 -3.37
C SER A 19 2.30 -42.52 -2.73
N GLU A 20 3.08 -43.55 -2.49
CA GLU A 20 4.37 -43.52 -1.80
C GLU A 20 5.49 -43.11 -2.76
N THR A 21 6.55 -42.43 -2.27
CA THR A 21 7.94 -42.94 -2.37
C THR A 21 8.95 -42.02 -1.70
N SER A 22 9.85 -42.67 -0.97
CA SER A 22 10.96 -42.17 -0.15
C SER A 22 11.81 -41.03 -0.71
N SER A 23 12.20 -40.09 0.16
CA SER A 23 13.63 -39.83 0.39
C SER A 23 13.91 -39.21 1.77
N THR A 24 14.87 -39.77 2.49
CA THR A 24 15.24 -39.35 3.85
C THR A 24 16.49 -38.46 3.83
N SER A 25 16.37 -37.22 4.32
CA SER A 25 17.54 -36.44 4.73
C SER A 25 17.22 -35.56 5.93
N LYS A 26 17.74 -35.96 7.11
CA LYS A 26 17.85 -35.07 8.26
C LYS A 26 19.12 -34.24 8.06
N VAL A 27 19.01 -32.92 8.04
CA VAL A 27 20.17 -32.02 8.07
C VAL A 27 20.27 -31.44 9.47
N ASP A 28 21.40 -31.71 10.13
CA ASP A 28 21.70 -31.22 11.48
C ASP A 28 22.28 -29.80 11.38
N ILE A 29 21.74 -28.86 12.16
CA ILE A 29 22.12 -27.44 12.13
C ILE A 29 22.92 -27.12 13.40
N SER A 30 24.15 -27.64 13.48
CA SER A 30 24.99 -27.49 14.68
C SER A 30 26.52 -27.49 14.44
N ALA A 31 27.01 -26.93 13.32
CA ALA A 31 28.45 -26.62 13.16
C ALA A 31 28.74 -25.43 12.21
N PRO A 32 29.73 -24.56 12.52
CA PRO A 32 30.23 -23.56 11.59
C PRO A 32 31.23 -24.18 10.60
N ALA A 33 30.98 -24.02 9.28
CA ALA A 33 31.82 -24.61 8.25
C ALA A 33 33.04 -23.74 7.91
N SER A 34 34.24 -24.30 8.07
CA SER A 34 35.48 -23.79 7.47
C SER A 34 35.62 -24.30 6.02
N PRO A 35 36.12 -23.48 5.06
CA PRO A 35 36.19 -23.88 3.66
C PRO A 35 37.42 -24.76 3.34
N PRO A 36 37.26 -25.87 2.58
CA PRO A 36 38.38 -26.65 2.05
C PRO A 36 38.91 -26.12 0.70
N SER A 37 40.07 -26.65 0.29
CA SER A 37 40.93 -26.20 -0.81
C SER A 37 40.44 -26.52 -2.24
N GLN A 38 41.19 -26.01 -3.24
CA GLN A 38 40.83 -25.77 -4.65
C GLN A 38 40.76 -26.98 -5.64
N ILE A 39 40.38 -26.65 -6.89
CA ILE A 39 40.57 -27.32 -8.22
C ILE A 39 39.33 -28.11 -8.68
N ALA A 40 38.72 -27.93 -9.89
CA ALA A 40 39.10 -27.25 -11.15
C ALA A 40 37.88 -26.49 -11.80
N ARG A 41 38.06 -25.36 -12.53
CA ARG A 41 38.07 -25.23 -14.03
C ARG A 41 36.95 -26.05 -14.73
N GLN A 42 36.05 -25.51 -15.57
CA GLN A 42 35.99 -24.35 -16.50
C GLN A 42 34.50 -23.86 -16.63
N LEU A 43 34.01 -22.87 -17.40
CA LEU A 43 34.50 -21.93 -18.46
C LEU A 43 33.56 -20.67 -18.50
N SER A 44 33.45 -19.98 -19.66
CA SER A 44 32.44 -18.95 -20.06
C SER A 44 32.66 -17.51 -19.52
N PRO A 45 32.24 -16.45 -20.28
CA PRO A 45 33.25 -15.53 -20.82
C PRO A 45 33.39 -14.17 -20.14
N THR A 46 34.49 -13.49 -20.49
CA THR A 46 34.98 -12.23 -19.94
C THR A 46 34.23 -10.98 -20.39
N PHE A 47 33.81 -10.15 -19.43
CA PHE A 47 33.78 -8.69 -19.59
C PHE A 47 34.60 -8.05 -18.47
N SER A 48 35.58 -7.24 -18.85
CA SER A 48 36.60 -6.69 -17.94
C SER A 48 36.39 -5.19 -17.72
N HIS A 49 36.04 -4.77 -16.50
CA HIS A 49 36.36 -3.42 -16.02
C HIS A 49 36.70 -3.44 -14.52
N GLN A 50 38.01 -3.41 -14.26
CA GLN A 50 38.72 -2.79 -13.12
C GLN A 50 38.00 -2.70 -11.76
N SER A 51 38.35 -3.64 -10.88
CA SER A 51 38.12 -3.54 -9.43
C SER A 51 39.19 -2.66 -8.74
N THR A 52 38.77 -1.67 -7.96
CA THR A 52 39.63 -0.97 -6.98
C THR A 52 39.28 -1.42 -5.54
N PRO A 53 40.26 -1.45 -4.61
CA PRO A 53 40.06 -2.02 -3.29
C PRO A 53 39.35 -1.08 -2.29
N PHE A 54 38.72 -1.69 -1.27
CA PHE A 54 38.09 -1.00 -0.13
C PHE A 54 39.07 -0.08 0.62
N PRO A 55 38.65 1.16 0.98
CA PRO A 55 39.21 1.90 2.11
C PRO A 55 38.39 1.64 3.38
N SER A 56 39.09 1.43 4.50
CA SER A 56 38.50 1.28 5.83
C SER A 56 38.26 2.64 6.53
N SER A 57 37.15 2.72 7.28
CA SER A 57 36.94 3.56 8.47
C SER A 57 37.54 4.98 8.50
N GLY A 58 36.73 6.00 8.15
CA GLY A 58 37.02 7.39 8.49
C GLY A 58 36.11 8.39 7.78
N THR A 59 35.55 9.34 8.52
CA THR A 59 34.65 10.43 8.06
C THR A 59 33.34 9.99 7.39
N SER A 60 32.24 10.09 8.16
CA SER A 60 30.88 10.10 7.61
C SER A 60 30.68 11.39 6.79
N LYS A 61 30.81 11.31 5.47
CA LYS A 61 30.22 12.33 4.59
C LYS A 61 28.71 12.10 4.60
N GLN A 62 27.98 12.95 5.31
CA GLN A 62 26.54 13.10 5.07
C GLN A 62 26.32 13.34 3.57
N PRO A 63 25.24 12.82 2.97
CA PRO A 63 24.85 13.27 1.64
C PRO A 63 24.66 14.79 1.72
N GLN A 64 25.38 15.54 0.90
CA GLN A 64 25.26 17.00 0.86
C GLN A 64 23.79 17.34 0.63
N ALA A 65 23.22 18.15 1.53
CA ALA A 65 21.94 18.78 1.24
C ALA A 65 22.10 19.53 -0.09
N MET A 66 21.17 19.33 -1.02
CA MET A 66 21.03 20.28 -2.11
C MET A 66 20.49 21.55 -1.47
N ASP A 67 21.36 22.54 -1.28
CA ASP A 67 21.01 23.85 -0.76
C ASP A 67 20.02 24.52 -1.73
N LYS A 68 18.74 24.30 -1.45
CA LYS A 68 17.62 24.90 -2.17
C LYS A 68 17.71 26.42 -1.97
N SER A 69 17.83 27.17 -3.06
CA SER A 69 17.84 28.64 -3.02
C SER A 69 16.43 29.24 -3.01
N ASP A 70 15.50 28.58 -3.73
CA ASP A 70 14.24 29.15 -4.14
C ASP A 70 13.11 28.64 -3.25
N PHE A 71 12.74 29.41 -2.23
CA PHE A 71 11.70 29.08 -1.26
C PHE A 71 10.40 29.83 -1.56
N CYS A 72 9.26 29.13 -1.56
CA CYS A 72 7.97 29.79 -1.81
C CYS A 72 7.45 30.59 -0.60
N CYS A 73 7.89 30.27 0.63
CA CYS A 73 7.51 30.95 1.87
C CYS A 73 8.49 30.68 3.01
N ASN A 74 8.24 31.26 4.20
CA ASN A 74 9.07 31.04 5.39
C ASN A 74 9.01 29.58 5.90
N ARG A 75 7.85 28.92 5.78
CA ARG A 75 7.68 27.51 6.16
C ARG A 75 8.54 26.57 5.33
N ASP A 76 8.60 26.84 4.03
CA ASP A 76 9.43 26.14 3.07
C ASP A 76 10.92 26.26 3.44
N ARG A 77 11.37 27.50 3.67
CA ARG A 77 12.74 27.79 4.15
C ARG A 77 13.07 27.07 5.46
N TRP A 78 12.13 27.01 6.40
CA TRP A 78 12.32 26.31 7.68
C TRP A 78 12.41 24.79 7.50
N LEU A 79 11.52 24.16 6.71
CA LEU A 79 11.57 22.71 6.43
C LEU A 79 12.89 22.27 5.75
N HIS A 80 13.55 23.20 5.08
CA HIS A 80 14.75 22.97 4.27
C HIS A 80 16.00 23.68 4.83
N SER A 81 16.06 24.05 6.12
CA SER A 81 17.20 24.76 6.72
C SER A 81 18.48 23.91 6.85
N GLY A 82 18.37 22.58 6.74
CA GLY A 82 19.48 21.64 6.93
C GLY A 82 19.64 21.12 8.37
N ASP A 83 18.92 21.71 9.33
CA ASP A 83 18.80 21.18 10.70
C ASP A 83 17.93 19.90 10.73
N ASP A 84 17.96 19.12 11.83
CA ASP A 84 16.98 18.04 12.04
C ASP A 84 15.64 18.62 12.48
N VAL A 85 14.92 19.15 11.50
CA VAL A 85 13.67 19.89 11.68
C VAL A 85 12.53 18.92 11.98
N GLU A 86 11.98 18.99 13.20
CA GLU A 86 10.81 18.22 13.62
C GLU A 86 9.55 19.10 13.72
N ILE A 87 8.44 18.59 13.18
CA ILE A 87 7.09 19.11 13.41
C ILE A 87 6.52 18.40 14.64
N ILE A 88 6.15 19.12 15.69
CA ILE A 88 5.73 18.53 16.96
C ILE A 88 4.25 18.81 17.19
N ILE A 89 3.45 17.79 17.53
CA ILE A 89 2.11 18.02 18.06
C ILE A 89 2.23 18.07 19.58
N THR A 90 2.11 19.26 20.17
CA THR A 90 2.40 19.48 21.60
C THR A 90 1.24 19.04 22.48
N ASP A 91 0.00 19.35 22.09
CA ASP A 91 -1.20 19.11 22.91
C ASP A 91 -2.46 18.77 22.09
N THR A 92 -3.52 18.33 22.77
CA THR A 92 -4.85 18.08 22.21
C THR A 92 -5.92 18.81 23.02
N GLN A 93 -6.58 19.79 22.41
CA GLN A 93 -7.56 20.64 23.08
C GLN A 93 -9.00 20.24 22.68
N LYS A 94 -9.92 20.26 23.63
CA LYS A 94 -11.36 20.07 23.37
C LYS A 94 -12.01 21.44 23.17
N THR A 95 -12.69 21.64 22.04
CA THR A 95 -13.28 22.93 21.67
C THR A 95 -14.65 22.77 21.01
N THR A 96 -15.46 23.83 21.05
CA THR A 96 -16.76 23.98 20.36
C THR A 96 -16.73 25.10 19.31
N VAL A 97 -15.58 25.74 19.09
CA VAL A 97 -15.47 26.84 18.11
C VAL A 97 -15.96 26.38 16.74
N ASN A 98 -16.88 27.12 16.13
CA ASN A 98 -17.48 26.81 14.82
C ASN A 98 -18.18 25.43 14.72
N SER A 99 -18.63 24.84 15.83
CA SER A 99 -19.35 23.55 15.85
C SER A 99 -20.39 23.49 16.97
N THR A 100 -21.57 22.92 16.67
CA THR A 100 -22.60 22.65 17.69
C THR A 100 -22.23 21.50 18.62
N THR A 101 -21.27 20.65 18.23
CA THR A 101 -20.75 19.54 19.04
C THR A 101 -19.26 19.73 19.37
N PRO A 102 -18.81 19.37 20.58
CA PRO A 102 -17.41 19.51 20.96
C PRO A 102 -16.53 18.52 20.21
N TYR A 103 -15.37 18.97 19.75
CA TYR A 103 -14.39 18.17 19.01
C TYR A 103 -12.96 18.41 19.53
N ILE A 104 -12.03 17.57 19.09
CA ILE A 104 -10.61 17.65 19.46
C ILE A 104 -9.81 18.33 18.34
N THR A 105 -9.05 19.36 18.70
CA THR A 105 -7.96 19.94 17.90
C THR A 105 -6.61 19.46 18.38
N TYR A 106 -5.66 19.36 17.46
CA TYR A 106 -4.26 19.03 17.68
C TYR A 106 -3.46 20.32 17.53
N VAL A 107 -2.65 20.65 18.54
CA VAL A 107 -1.81 21.84 18.53
C VAL A 107 -0.47 21.49 17.89
N ILE A 108 -0.24 21.97 16.67
CA ILE A 108 0.92 21.68 15.83
C ILE A 108 1.91 22.84 15.97
N HIS A 109 3.13 22.54 16.35
CA HIS A 109 4.25 23.47 16.34
C HIS A 109 5.17 23.16 15.17
N ALA A 110 5.43 24.17 14.35
CA ALA A 110 6.39 24.14 13.26
C ALA A 110 7.32 25.34 13.41
N GLY A 111 8.47 25.13 14.06
CA GLY A 111 9.40 26.21 14.40
C GLY A 111 8.70 27.24 15.30
N THR A 112 8.55 28.47 14.81
CA THR A 112 7.88 29.57 15.52
C THR A 112 6.37 29.69 15.25
N ALA A 113 5.78 28.88 14.36
CA ALA A 113 4.34 28.93 14.10
C ALA A 113 3.58 27.84 14.88
N GLU A 114 2.35 28.17 15.24
CA GLU A 114 1.40 27.27 15.91
C GLU A 114 0.10 27.18 15.08
N ALA A 115 -0.17 26.01 14.51
CA ALA A 115 -1.42 25.70 13.84
C ALA A 115 -2.31 24.80 14.73
N ARG A 116 -3.63 24.93 14.62
CA ARG A 116 -4.59 24.13 15.40
C ARG A 116 -5.60 23.47 14.47
N HIS A 117 -5.41 22.18 14.22
CA HIS A 117 -6.24 21.42 13.27
C HIS A 117 -6.99 20.27 13.93
N ARG A 118 -8.23 20.01 13.49
CA ARG A 118 -9.01 18.82 13.91
C ARG A 118 -8.75 17.64 12.97
N TYR A 119 -9.03 16.41 13.42
CA TYR A 119 -8.73 15.19 12.65
C TYR A 119 -9.26 15.21 11.18
N SER A 120 -10.46 15.75 10.92
CA SER A 120 -11.01 15.82 9.55
C SER A 120 -10.28 16.82 8.63
N GLU A 121 -9.46 17.71 9.18
CA GLU A 121 -8.60 18.62 8.41
C GLU A 121 -7.34 17.89 7.95
N PHE A 122 -6.75 17.02 8.79
CA PHE A 122 -5.74 16.06 8.34
C PHE A 122 -6.28 15.08 7.29
N GLU A 123 -7.52 14.60 7.45
CA GLU A 123 -8.22 13.74 6.48
C GLU A 123 -8.38 14.42 5.12
N SER A 124 -8.76 15.71 5.10
CA SER A 124 -8.89 16.49 3.86
C SER A 124 -7.55 16.93 3.28
N LEU A 125 -6.54 17.30 4.08
CA LEU A 125 -5.16 17.49 3.61
C LEU A 125 -4.64 16.24 2.90
N ARG A 126 -4.73 15.08 3.55
CA ARG A 126 -4.30 13.81 2.97
C ARG A 126 -5.06 13.48 1.68
N SER A 127 -6.38 13.69 1.66
CA SER A 127 -7.23 13.47 0.48
C SER A 127 -6.84 14.39 -0.68
N SER A 128 -6.54 15.65 -0.40
CA SER A 128 -6.04 16.64 -1.37
C SER A 128 -4.68 16.24 -1.94
N LEU A 129 -3.71 15.87 -1.10
CA LEU A 129 -2.39 15.42 -1.54
C LEU A 129 -2.47 14.16 -2.44
N VAL A 130 -3.37 13.22 -2.14
CA VAL A 130 -3.60 12.03 -2.99
C VAL A 130 -4.13 12.40 -4.38
N LYS A 131 -4.89 13.50 -4.51
CA LYS A 131 -5.42 13.97 -5.80
C LYS A 131 -4.44 14.86 -6.57
N LEU A 132 -3.66 15.68 -5.86
CA LEU A 132 -2.58 16.50 -6.45
C LEU A 132 -1.44 15.60 -6.97
N TYR A 133 -1.11 14.54 -6.23
CA TYR A 133 0.02 13.66 -6.51
C TYR A 133 -0.40 12.19 -6.62
N PRO A 134 -1.18 11.81 -7.67
CA PRO A 134 -1.72 10.47 -7.83
C PRO A 134 -0.65 9.39 -8.11
N THR A 135 0.59 9.81 -8.39
CA THR A 135 1.74 8.96 -8.66
C THR A 135 2.67 8.79 -7.44
N LEU A 136 2.32 9.33 -6.26
CA LEU A 136 3.12 9.28 -5.04
C LEU A 136 2.42 8.55 -3.87
N ILE A 137 3.23 7.92 -3.00
CA ILE A 137 2.81 7.24 -1.78
C ILE A 137 2.59 8.27 -0.66
N ILE A 138 1.36 8.79 -0.57
CA ILE A 138 0.97 9.72 0.50
C ILE A 138 0.81 8.95 1.83
N PRO A 139 1.57 9.30 2.90
CA PRO A 139 1.57 8.59 4.18
C PRO A 139 0.16 8.39 4.78
N PRO A 140 -0.08 7.30 5.53
CA PRO A 140 -1.36 7.06 6.18
C PRO A 140 -1.61 8.05 7.34
N ILE A 141 -2.89 8.23 7.67
CA ILE A 141 -3.33 8.80 8.95
C ILE A 141 -4.06 7.71 9.73
N PRO A 142 -4.09 7.75 11.08
CA PRO A 142 -4.84 6.79 11.89
C PRO A 142 -6.31 6.74 11.48
N SER A 143 -6.90 5.55 11.46
CA SER A 143 -8.28 5.38 11.00
C SER A 143 -9.31 6.16 11.81
N LYS A 144 -10.40 6.52 11.14
CA LYS A 144 -11.58 7.14 11.73
C LYS A 144 -12.41 6.11 12.51
N GLN A 145 -11.86 5.64 13.63
CA GLN A 145 -12.68 5.06 14.70
C GLN A 145 -13.72 6.11 15.12
N SER A 146 -14.94 5.69 15.44
CA SER A 146 -16.01 6.64 15.79
C SER A 146 -15.71 7.29 17.15
N ILE A 147 -15.23 8.53 17.12
CA ILE A 147 -14.99 9.38 18.31
C ILE A 147 -16.34 9.89 18.89
N SER A 148 -17.49 9.47 18.34
CA SER A 148 -18.83 9.86 18.79
C SER A 148 -19.07 9.64 20.29
N ASP A 149 -18.48 8.59 20.85
CA ASP A 149 -18.70 8.19 22.25
C ASP A 149 -17.86 9.00 23.26
N TYR A 150 -16.87 9.77 22.78
CA TYR A 150 -15.94 10.58 23.59
C TYR A 150 -16.62 11.65 24.48
N ALA A 151 -17.90 11.95 24.22
CA ALA A 151 -18.64 13.00 24.91
C ALA A 151 -19.67 12.48 25.94
N THR A 152 -19.96 11.18 26.00
CA THR A 152 -21.19 10.68 26.67
C THR A 152 -20.98 9.61 27.74
N LYS A 153 -19.80 8.96 27.84
CA LYS A 153 -19.60 7.81 28.75
C LYS A 153 -18.29 7.92 29.56
N PRO A 154 -18.32 8.39 30.82
CA PRO A 154 -17.13 8.51 31.68
C PRO A 154 -16.35 7.21 31.86
N ALA A 155 -17.02 6.05 31.76
CA ALA A 155 -16.42 4.73 31.91
C ALA A 155 -15.32 4.39 30.89
N LYS A 156 -15.20 5.15 29.78
CA LYS A 156 -14.19 4.92 28.73
C LYS A 156 -13.00 5.87 28.73
N ALA A 157 -12.95 6.84 29.64
CA ALA A 157 -11.97 7.94 29.59
C ALA A 157 -10.49 7.50 29.48
N LYS A 158 -10.10 6.36 30.07
CA LYS A 158 -8.73 5.80 29.96
C LYS A 158 -8.44 5.17 28.58
N GLU A 159 -9.43 4.51 27.99
CA GLU A 159 -9.37 3.95 26.62
C GLU A 159 -9.27 5.10 25.60
N ASP A 160 -10.11 6.13 25.78
CA ASP A 160 -10.13 7.34 24.96
C ASP A 160 -8.79 8.09 25.01
N ALA A 161 -8.21 8.29 26.19
CA ALA A 161 -6.92 8.95 26.35
C ALA A 161 -5.77 8.20 25.62
N GLY A 162 -5.74 6.87 25.71
CA GLY A 162 -4.77 6.04 24.98
C GLY A 162 -4.93 6.15 23.46
N MET A 163 -6.18 6.12 22.98
CA MET A 163 -6.52 6.25 21.57
C MET A 163 -6.18 7.65 21.01
N ILE A 164 -6.39 8.71 21.80
CA ILE A 164 -5.99 10.08 21.45
C ILE A 164 -4.47 10.23 21.40
N ALA A 165 -3.74 9.68 22.39
CA ALA A 165 -2.28 9.71 22.41
C ALA A 165 -1.67 8.98 21.19
N ARG A 166 -2.21 7.81 20.83
CA ARG A 166 -1.85 7.07 19.61
C ARG A 166 -2.16 7.89 18.34
N ARG A 167 -3.35 8.48 18.25
CA ARG A 167 -3.72 9.35 17.12
C ARG A 167 -2.77 10.55 17.00
N LYS A 168 -2.46 11.22 18.11
CA LYS A 168 -1.49 12.34 18.18
C LYS A 168 -0.13 11.94 17.62
N ARG A 169 0.45 10.82 18.09
CA ARG A 169 1.72 10.27 17.56
C ARG A 169 1.64 9.99 16.07
N MET A 170 0.62 9.28 15.59
CA MET A 170 0.50 8.94 14.18
C MET A 170 0.26 10.17 13.27
N LEU A 171 -0.45 11.21 13.75
CA LEU A 171 -0.60 12.47 13.03
C LEU A 171 0.71 13.27 12.97
N GLN A 172 1.50 13.27 14.06
CA GLN A 172 2.85 13.84 14.05
C GLN A 172 3.76 13.10 13.07
N THR A 173 3.74 11.77 13.06
CA THR A 173 4.47 10.94 12.09
C THR A 173 4.06 11.26 10.65
N PHE A 174 2.76 11.39 10.38
CA PHE A 174 2.23 11.78 9.08
C PHE A 174 2.79 13.13 8.59
N LEU A 175 2.75 14.18 9.44
CA LEU A 175 3.30 15.50 9.08
C LEU A 175 4.81 15.43 8.82
N ASN A 176 5.57 14.77 9.70
CA ASN A 176 7.03 14.64 9.54
C ASN A 176 7.42 13.80 8.31
N ARG A 177 6.66 12.76 7.97
CA ARG A 177 6.88 11.98 6.73
C ARG A 177 6.62 12.82 5.48
N ILE A 178 5.69 13.79 5.51
CA ILE A 178 5.50 14.78 4.43
C ILE A 178 6.66 15.78 4.41
N GLY A 179 7.05 16.33 5.57
CA GLY A 179 8.16 17.29 5.68
C GLY A 179 9.51 16.73 5.18
N ARG A 180 9.75 15.42 5.32
CA ARG A 180 10.96 14.73 4.83
C ARG A 180 10.85 14.21 3.38
N HIS A 181 9.72 14.42 2.70
CA HIS A 181 9.48 13.89 1.37
C HIS A 181 9.90 14.92 0.28
N PRO A 182 10.88 14.63 -0.61
CA PRO A 182 11.56 15.64 -1.44
C PRO A 182 10.70 16.34 -2.50
N ILE A 183 9.48 15.85 -2.79
CA ILE A 183 8.45 16.59 -3.55
C ILE A 183 7.45 17.25 -2.59
N LEU A 184 6.66 16.47 -1.84
CA LEU A 184 5.60 16.98 -0.95
C LEU A 184 6.06 17.99 0.12
N SER A 185 7.33 18.01 0.53
CA SER A 185 7.85 19.01 1.48
C SER A 185 7.84 20.43 0.90
N ASN A 186 7.80 20.58 -0.43
CA ASN A 186 7.72 21.85 -1.16
C ASN A 186 6.28 22.29 -1.45
N GLU A 187 5.27 21.47 -1.14
CA GLU A 187 3.88 21.76 -1.45
C GLU A 187 3.35 22.90 -0.55
N HIS A 188 3.00 24.03 -1.15
CA HIS A 188 2.56 25.21 -0.42
C HIS A 188 1.24 25.00 0.34
N VAL A 189 0.37 24.09 -0.11
CA VAL A 189 -0.80 23.65 0.66
C VAL A 189 -0.40 23.02 1.99
N PHE A 190 0.68 22.22 2.02
CA PHE A 190 1.21 21.65 3.25
C PHE A 190 1.82 22.73 4.15
N HIS A 191 2.47 23.74 3.56
CA HIS A 191 2.98 24.89 4.32
C HIS A 191 1.88 25.67 5.03
N ARG A 192 0.81 26.02 4.30
CA ARG A 192 -0.35 26.73 4.87
C ARG A 192 -1.03 25.95 6.00
N PHE A 193 -1.01 24.62 5.97
CA PHE A 193 -1.49 23.75 7.06
C PHE A 193 -0.59 23.78 8.31
N LEU A 194 0.70 24.08 8.16
CA LEU A 194 1.64 24.20 9.28
C LEU A 194 1.72 25.61 9.85
N ASP A 195 1.45 26.65 9.04
CA ASP A 195 1.52 28.04 9.48
C ASP A 195 0.30 28.48 10.29
N GLY A 196 -0.91 27.98 9.95
CA GLY A 196 -2.13 28.28 10.71
C GLY A 196 -2.68 29.71 10.56
N GLU A 197 -2.00 30.58 9.80
CA GLU A 197 -2.41 31.97 9.55
C GLU A 197 -3.77 32.10 8.85
N VAL A 198 -4.11 31.11 8.00
CA VAL A 198 -5.35 31.09 7.20
C VAL A 198 -6.18 29.87 7.56
N SER A 199 -7.51 30.03 7.63
CA SER A 199 -8.41 28.93 7.97
C SER A 199 -8.33 27.79 6.95
N TRP A 200 -8.31 26.54 7.40
CA TRP A 200 -8.21 25.39 6.48
C TRP A 200 -9.37 25.34 5.49
N THR A 201 -10.57 25.77 5.89
CA THR A 201 -11.72 25.93 4.99
C THR A 201 -11.41 26.85 3.81
N GLU A 202 -10.70 27.95 4.02
CA GLU A 202 -10.30 28.87 2.95
C GLU A 202 -9.18 28.29 2.07
N VAL A 203 -8.26 27.52 2.66
CA VAL A 203 -7.25 26.75 1.89
C VAL A 203 -7.93 25.76 0.95
N LEU A 204 -8.97 25.04 1.40
CA LEU A 204 -9.73 24.09 0.58
C LEU A 204 -10.47 24.74 -0.61
N HIS A 205 -10.86 26.01 -0.50
CA HIS A 205 -11.58 26.73 -1.56
C HIS A 205 -10.69 27.66 -2.41
N SER A 206 -9.37 27.67 -2.18
CA SER A 206 -8.39 28.41 -2.98
C SER A 206 -7.53 27.48 -3.86
N PRO A 207 -6.95 27.97 -4.96
CA PRO A 207 -5.97 27.21 -5.73
C PRO A 207 -4.76 26.83 -4.85
N PRO A 208 -4.13 25.66 -5.08
CA PRO A 208 -4.43 24.67 -6.11
C PRO A 208 -5.66 23.78 -5.82
N LEU A 209 -6.19 23.77 -4.59
CA LEU A 209 -7.18 22.77 -4.17
C LEU A 209 -8.55 22.92 -4.82
N SER A 210 -8.99 24.15 -5.07
CA SER A 210 -10.24 24.42 -5.80
C SER A 210 -10.20 23.99 -7.28
N LEU A 211 -9.02 23.69 -7.82
CA LEU A 211 -8.80 23.26 -9.21
C LEU A 211 -8.74 21.72 -9.36
N LEU A 212 -8.90 20.97 -8.27
CA LEU A 212 -8.78 19.51 -8.29
C LEU A 212 -9.85 18.86 -9.20
N PRO A 213 -9.45 17.97 -10.13
CA PRO A 213 -10.37 17.37 -11.09
C PRO A 213 -11.32 16.38 -10.40
N LYS A 214 -12.55 16.29 -10.92
CA LYS A 214 -13.54 15.29 -10.47
C LYS A 214 -13.08 13.85 -10.73
N ASN A 215 -12.31 13.62 -11.80
CA ASN A 215 -11.70 12.34 -12.13
C ASN A 215 -10.23 12.52 -12.52
N VAL A 216 -9.33 12.03 -11.66
CA VAL A 216 -7.86 12.12 -11.84
C VAL A 216 -7.34 11.24 -12.99
N LEU A 217 -8.15 10.30 -13.51
CA LEU A 217 -7.80 9.55 -14.72
C LEU A 217 -7.92 10.41 -15.99
N LYS A 218 -8.85 11.38 -16.03
CA LYS A 218 -9.03 12.35 -17.12
C LYS A 218 -8.26 13.66 -16.91
N ALA A 219 -7.12 13.59 -16.24
CA ALA A 219 -6.23 14.72 -16.01
C ALA A 219 -4.77 14.27 -16.22
N PRO A 220 -3.85 15.20 -16.54
CA PRO A 220 -2.43 14.88 -16.69
C PRO A 220 -1.86 14.27 -15.41
N SER A 221 -1.16 13.14 -15.54
CA SER A 221 -0.62 12.39 -14.39
C SER A 221 0.49 13.12 -13.63
N HIS A 222 1.09 14.12 -14.29
CA HIS A 222 2.18 14.95 -13.75
C HIS A 222 1.70 16.28 -13.13
N ASN A 223 0.54 16.78 -13.56
CA ASN A 223 -0.08 17.99 -13.04
C ASN A 223 -1.62 17.90 -13.20
N PRO A 224 -2.34 17.28 -12.24
CA PRO A 224 -3.78 17.06 -12.35
C PRO A 224 -4.64 18.33 -12.35
N ILE A 225 -4.06 19.49 -12.03
CA ILE A 225 -4.74 20.79 -11.90
C ILE A 225 -4.41 21.75 -13.05
N ASP A 226 -3.73 21.29 -14.10
CA ASP A 226 -3.40 22.12 -15.25
C ASP A 226 -4.67 22.57 -16.00
N GLN A 227 -5.00 23.86 -15.92
CA GLN A 227 -6.13 24.46 -16.63
C GLN A 227 -5.91 24.53 -18.15
N ASN A 228 -4.67 24.40 -18.62
CA ASN A 228 -4.32 24.40 -20.04
C ASN A 228 -4.18 22.98 -20.61
N ALA A 229 -4.58 21.95 -19.85
CA ALA A 229 -4.57 20.57 -20.31
C ALA A 229 -5.44 20.39 -21.57
N SER A 230 -4.95 19.58 -22.52
CA SER A 230 -5.64 19.34 -23.79
C SER A 230 -7.05 18.76 -23.57
N PRO A 231 -8.09 19.28 -24.27
CA PRO A 231 -9.44 18.71 -24.24
C PRO A 231 -9.51 17.21 -24.61
N ALA A 232 -8.50 16.66 -25.29
CA ALA A 232 -8.44 15.24 -25.62
C ALA A 232 -8.38 14.32 -24.36
N TYR A 233 -8.03 14.83 -23.17
CA TYR A 233 -8.22 14.09 -21.91
C TYR A 233 -9.69 13.72 -21.64
N GLU A 234 -10.66 14.49 -22.16
CA GLU A 234 -12.08 14.18 -22.01
C GLU A 234 -12.50 12.94 -22.81
N ALA A 235 -11.83 12.64 -23.92
CA ALA A 235 -12.10 11.46 -24.76
C ALA A 235 -11.61 10.14 -24.13
N LEU A 236 -10.74 10.20 -23.11
CA LEU A 236 -10.19 9.01 -22.47
C LEU A 236 -11.28 8.18 -21.74
N PRO A 237 -11.20 6.83 -21.79
CA PRO A 237 -12.11 5.97 -21.06
C PRO A 237 -11.85 5.98 -19.54
N ASN A 238 -12.82 5.52 -18.76
CA ASN A 238 -12.71 5.42 -17.30
C ASN A 238 -12.75 3.94 -16.85
N PRO A 239 -11.67 3.17 -17.01
CA PRO A 239 -11.68 1.72 -16.83
C PRO A 239 -11.73 1.28 -15.36
N SER A 240 -12.25 0.07 -15.13
CA SER A 240 -12.09 -0.62 -13.85
C SER A 240 -10.63 -1.00 -13.61
N ALA A 241 -10.19 -0.95 -12.35
CA ALA A 241 -8.90 -1.51 -11.92
C ALA A 241 -8.81 -3.04 -12.09
N THR A 242 -9.92 -3.73 -12.37
CA THR A 242 -9.98 -5.18 -12.63
C THR A 242 -9.94 -5.55 -14.12
N TYR A 243 -9.90 -4.58 -15.03
CA TYR A 243 -9.89 -4.86 -16.46
C TYR A 243 -8.57 -5.53 -16.87
N PRO A 244 -8.58 -6.64 -17.65
CA PRO A 244 -7.35 -7.36 -18.00
C PRO A 244 -6.51 -6.57 -19.01
N LEU A 245 -5.18 -6.55 -18.81
CA LEU A 245 -4.24 -5.97 -19.77
C LEU A 245 -3.84 -6.99 -20.84
N ARG A 246 -3.66 -6.52 -22.08
CA ARG A 246 -3.10 -7.32 -23.19
C ARG A 246 -1.59 -7.49 -23.05
N GLN A 247 -0.86 -6.48 -22.59
CA GLN A 247 0.61 -6.53 -22.42
C GLN A 247 1.05 -6.04 -21.02
N PRO A 248 0.74 -6.74 -19.92
CA PRO A 248 1.09 -6.26 -18.59
C PRO A 248 2.62 -6.19 -18.35
N ASP A 249 3.07 -5.15 -17.64
CA ASP A 249 4.48 -4.97 -17.26
C ASP A 249 4.79 -5.79 -16.00
N GLN A 250 5.67 -6.79 -16.16
CA GLN A 250 6.03 -7.75 -15.12
C GLN A 250 6.50 -7.08 -13.82
N ARG A 251 7.21 -5.94 -13.89
CA ARG A 251 7.74 -5.25 -12.68
C ARG A 251 6.61 -4.78 -11.76
N PHE A 252 5.48 -4.39 -12.33
CA PHE A 252 4.32 -3.95 -11.55
C PHE A 252 3.49 -5.15 -11.04
N ILE A 253 3.45 -6.28 -11.79
CA ILE A 253 2.88 -7.54 -11.30
C ILE A 253 3.67 -8.06 -10.09
N ASP A 254 5.01 -8.03 -10.18
CA ASP A 254 5.90 -8.45 -9.09
C ASP A 254 5.74 -7.52 -7.87
N SER A 255 5.64 -6.21 -8.11
CA SER A 255 5.37 -5.21 -7.08
C SER A 255 4.02 -5.42 -6.37
N GLU A 256 2.96 -5.75 -7.12
CA GLU A 256 1.66 -6.10 -6.53
C GLU A 256 1.75 -7.41 -5.73
N THR A 257 2.38 -8.44 -6.28
CA THR A 257 2.57 -9.74 -5.62
C THR A 257 3.35 -9.58 -4.31
N PHE A 258 4.44 -8.81 -4.33
CA PHE A 258 5.21 -8.45 -3.14
C PHE A 258 4.34 -7.68 -2.13
N THR A 259 3.61 -6.66 -2.58
CA THR A 259 2.75 -5.84 -1.70
C THR A 259 1.67 -6.67 -1.03
N ASN A 260 1.04 -7.60 -1.75
CA ASN A 260 0.04 -8.52 -1.21
C ASN A 260 0.63 -9.49 -0.17
N LYS A 261 1.81 -10.07 -0.45
CA LYS A 261 2.55 -10.94 0.50
C LYS A 261 3.01 -10.17 1.75
N PHE A 262 3.47 -8.94 1.57
CA PHE A 262 3.89 -8.07 2.67
C PHE A 262 2.71 -7.70 3.56
N LEU A 263 1.58 -7.29 2.98
CA LEU A 263 0.34 -7.01 3.72
C LEU A 263 -0.12 -8.23 4.53
N SER A 264 -0.23 -9.41 3.90
CA SER A 264 -0.73 -10.61 4.58
C SER A 264 0.21 -11.11 5.68
N HIS A 265 1.52 -10.92 5.53
CA HIS A 265 2.48 -11.24 6.59
C HIS A 265 2.38 -10.28 7.78
N LEU A 266 2.25 -8.98 7.52
CA LEU A 266 2.16 -7.97 8.58
C LEU A 266 0.85 -8.04 9.37
N SER A 267 -0.31 -8.02 8.71
CA SER A 267 -1.63 -8.08 9.38
C SER A 267 -2.01 -9.48 9.87
N GLY A 268 -1.37 -10.52 9.33
CA GLY A 268 -1.59 -11.90 9.73
C GLY A 268 -0.62 -12.34 10.84
N PRO A 269 0.43 -13.13 10.53
CA PRO A 269 1.36 -13.65 11.52
C PRO A 269 2.00 -12.60 12.44
N MET A 270 2.51 -11.48 11.89
CA MET A 270 3.31 -10.54 12.67
C MET A 270 2.48 -9.76 13.69
N GLU A 271 1.28 -9.31 13.32
CA GLU A 271 0.31 -8.70 14.25
C GLU A 271 -0.13 -9.70 15.33
N LYS A 272 -0.46 -10.94 14.95
CA LYS A 272 -0.87 -11.99 15.90
C LYS A 272 0.21 -12.30 16.93
N VAL A 273 1.47 -12.41 16.51
CA VAL A 273 2.61 -12.65 17.40
C VAL A 273 2.84 -11.43 18.30
N SER A 274 2.89 -10.22 17.73
CA SER A 274 3.12 -8.98 18.51
C SER A 274 2.05 -8.79 19.59
N ARG A 275 0.76 -8.93 19.25
CA ARG A 275 -0.36 -8.85 20.21
C ARG A 275 -0.26 -9.94 21.29
N ARG A 276 0.10 -11.17 20.93
CA ARG A 276 0.27 -12.28 21.90
C ARG A 276 1.40 -11.98 22.87
N SER A 277 2.56 -11.53 22.38
CA SER A 277 3.72 -11.19 23.20
C SER A 277 3.41 -10.05 24.17
N LEU A 278 2.78 -8.97 23.70
CA LEU A 278 2.35 -7.86 24.55
C LEU A 278 1.34 -8.31 25.63
N LYS A 279 0.38 -9.18 25.28
CA LYS A 279 -0.55 -9.76 26.27
C LYS A 279 0.20 -10.57 27.34
N ARG A 280 1.15 -11.42 26.96
CA ARG A 280 1.94 -12.23 27.91
C ARG A 280 2.81 -11.37 28.84
N TRP A 281 3.44 -10.32 28.31
CA TRP A 281 4.17 -9.36 29.15
C TRP A 281 3.25 -8.60 30.11
N SER A 282 2.01 -8.29 29.70
CA SER A 282 1.01 -7.65 30.58
C SER A 282 0.47 -8.58 31.65
N GLU A 283 0.29 -9.87 31.36
CA GLU A 283 -0.08 -10.90 32.33
C GLU A 283 1.05 -11.06 33.37
N SER A 284 2.28 -11.27 32.91
CA SER A 284 3.45 -11.39 33.80
C SER A 284 3.69 -10.15 34.65
N ALA A 285 3.38 -8.95 34.14
CA ALA A 285 3.45 -7.71 34.93
C ALA A 285 2.45 -7.73 36.10
N GLN A 286 1.23 -8.25 35.90
CA GLN A 286 0.25 -8.41 36.97
C GLN A 286 0.69 -9.47 38.00
N ASP A 287 1.21 -10.61 37.54
CA ASP A 287 1.74 -11.65 38.44
C ASP A 287 2.84 -11.10 39.37
N TYR A 288 3.72 -10.23 38.85
CA TYR A 288 4.71 -9.53 39.67
C TYR A 288 4.07 -8.51 40.62
N SER A 289 3.03 -7.76 40.21
CA SER A 289 2.33 -6.84 41.11
C SER A 289 1.75 -7.57 42.34
N ASP A 290 1.15 -8.74 42.11
CA ASP A 290 0.50 -9.51 43.18
C ASP A 290 1.54 -10.17 44.10
N LEU A 291 2.64 -10.69 43.53
CA LEU A 291 3.77 -11.24 44.28
C LEU A 291 4.50 -10.18 45.12
N GLY A 292 4.71 -8.97 44.58
CA GLY A 292 5.35 -7.86 45.28
C GLY A 292 4.54 -7.43 46.50
N ALA A 293 3.23 -7.23 46.31
CA ALA A 293 2.29 -6.96 47.40
C ALA A 293 2.28 -8.07 48.47
N ALA A 294 2.29 -9.35 48.06
CA ALA A 294 2.33 -10.48 48.98
C ALA A 294 3.62 -10.54 49.81
N LEU A 295 4.79 -10.31 49.19
CA LEU A 295 6.08 -10.29 49.88
C LEU A 295 6.18 -9.09 50.85
N ASN A 296 5.81 -7.89 50.42
CA ASN A 296 5.78 -6.71 51.28
C ASN A 296 4.81 -6.89 52.47
N GLY A 297 3.65 -7.54 52.25
CA GLY A 297 2.73 -7.90 53.33
C GLY A 297 3.31 -8.95 54.28
N PHE A 298 4.04 -9.94 53.75
CA PHE A 298 4.68 -10.98 54.54
C PHE A 298 5.83 -10.45 55.41
N SER A 299 6.62 -9.48 54.93
CA SER A 299 7.71 -8.90 55.74
C SER A 299 7.24 -8.22 57.02
N LEU A 300 5.98 -7.79 57.10
CA LEU A 300 5.38 -7.20 58.31
C LEU A 300 5.16 -8.21 59.45
N ASN A 301 5.12 -9.51 59.13
CA ASN A 301 4.96 -10.59 60.12
C ASN A 301 6.31 -11.14 60.63
N GLU A 302 7.42 -10.73 60.02
CA GLU A 302 8.77 -11.21 60.31
C GLU A 302 9.57 -10.15 61.08
N THR A 303 10.76 -10.52 61.56
CA THR A 303 11.64 -9.58 62.28
C THR A 303 13.11 -9.65 61.85
N GLY A 304 13.87 -8.62 62.21
CA GLY A 304 15.32 -8.55 61.97
C GLY A 304 15.70 -8.59 60.48
N ALA A 305 16.84 -9.22 60.18
CA ALA A 305 17.38 -9.32 58.83
C ALA A 305 16.44 -10.06 57.85
N LEU A 306 15.64 -11.01 58.34
CA LEU A 306 14.68 -11.75 57.51
C LEU A 306 13.57 -10.83 56.99
N ALA A 307 12.98 -10.00 57.86
CA ALA A 307 11.98 -9.01 57.45
C ALA A 307 12.52 -8.07 56.37
N SER A 308 13.70 -7.47 56.59
CA SER A 308 14.32 -6.56 55.63
C SER A 308 14.66 -7.22 54.30
N ALA A 309 15.08 -8.50 54.31
CA ALA A 309 15.35 -9.24 53.09
C ALA A 309 14.08 -9.58 52.30
N ILE A 310 12.99 -9.94 52.98
CA ILE A 310 11.67 -10.17 52.35
C ILE A 310 11.13 -8.86 51.77
N GLU A 311 11.16 -7.77 52.53
CA GLU A 311 10.74 -6.44 52.08
C GLU A 311 11.55 -5.99 50.85
N LYS A 312 12.88 -6.16 50.87
CA LYS A 312 13.72 -5.79 49.72
C LYS A 312 13.45 -6.66 48.49
N THR A 313 13.07 -7.91 48.69
CA THR A 313 12.66 -8.81 47.60
C THR A 313 11.31 -8.38 47.02
N GLY A 314 10.34 -8.01 47.86
CA GLY A 314 9.06 -7.43 47.43
C GLY A 314 9.25 -6.14 46.64
N GLN A 315 10.07 -5.20 47.13
CA GLN A 315 10.44 -3.98 46.40
C GLN A 315 11.14 -4.23 45.05
N ALA A 316 11.97 -5.29 44.95
CA ALA A 316 12.60 -5.67 43.67
C ALA A 316 11.58 -6.25 42.68
N VAL A 317 10.59 -6.99 43.18
CA VAL A 317 9.44 -7.48 42.40
C VAL A 317 8.54 -6.33 41.94
N ASP A 318 8.21 -5.36 42.81
CA ASP A 318 7.44 -4.16 42.42
C ASP A 318 8.15 -3.33 41.33
N ALA A 319 9.48 -3.20 41.45
CA ALA A 319 10.29 -2.56 40.42
C ALA A 319 10.34 -3.37 39.11
N THR A 320 10.20 -4.70 39.19
CA THR A 320 10.03 -5.59 38.03
C THR A 320 8.69 -5.33 37.35
N TYR A 321 7.60 -5.24 38.11
CA TYR A 321 6.28 -4.85 37.61
C TYR A 321 6.29 -3.47 36.92
N MET A 322 6.83 -2.44 37.59
CA MET A 322 6.92 -1.07 37.06
C MET A 322 7.76 -0.99 35.77
N SER A 323 8.93 -1.63 35.76
CA SER A 323 9.80 -1.63 34.58
C SER A 323 9.19 -2.40 33.41
N THR A 324 8.48 -3.50 33.67
CA THR A 324 7.75 -4.28 32.65
C THR A 324 6.58 -3.50 32.07
N THR A 325 5.84 -2.77 32.91
CA THR A 325 4.77 -1.87 32.48
C THR A 325 5.30 -0.74 31.57
N ARG A 326 6.50 -0.22 31.86
CA ARG A 326 7.18 0.72 30.96
C ARG A 326 7.63 0.07 29.66
N LEU A 327 8.22 -1.12 29.70
CA LEU A 327 8.63 -1.87 28.51
C LEU A 327 7.42 -2.10 27.56
N LEU A 328 6.26 -2.46 28.10
CA LEU A 328 5.02 -2.59 27.33
C LEU A 328 4.63 -1.30 26.60
N GLN A 329 4.74 -0.14 27.26
CA GLN A 329 4.44 1.15 26.64
C GLN A 329 5.43 1.52 25.54
N GLU A 330 6.72 1.19 25.71
CA GLU A 330 7.76 1.42 24.71
C GLU A 330 7.59 0.47 23.50
N LEU A 331 7.20 -0.80 23.73
CA LEU A 331 6.91 -1.76 22.66
C LEU A 331 5.63 -1.40 21.88
N GLU A 332 4.57 -0.95 22.55
CA GLU A 332 3.35 -0.50 21.85
C GLU A 332 3.67 0.68 20.91
N GLN A 333 4.41 1.68 21.40
CA GLN A 333 4.72 2.91 20.66
C GLN A 333 5.77 2.72 19.56
N ASN A 334 6.81 1.93 19.81
CA ASN A 334 7.97 1.82 18.90
C ASN A 334 7.95 0.56 18.03
N TRP A 335 7.07 -0.41 18.31
CA TRP A 335 6.93 -1.64 17.53
C TRP A 335 5.50 -1.82 16.99
N ALA A 336 4.49 -1.89 17.85
CA ALA A 336 3.12 -2.21 17.41
C ALA A 336 2.47 -1.10 16.57
N GLU A 337 2.61 0.16 16.97
CA GLU A 337 2.08 1.32 16.24
C GLU A 337 2.70 1.47 14.82
N PRO A 338 4.04 1.46 14.65
CA PRO A 338 4.66 1.51 13.32
C PRO A 338 4.39 0.26 12.47
N LEU A 339 4.32 -0.93 13.07
CA LEU A 339 3.96 -2.16 12.36
C LEU A 339 2.57 -2.04 11.72
N HIS A 340 1.61 -1.50 12.46
CA HIS A 340 0.27 -1.22 11.94
C HIS A 340 0.28 -0.11 10.87
N GLU A 341 1.12 0.92 11.00
CA GLU A 341 1.34 1.92 9.95
C GLU A 341 1.77 1.26 8.62
N TYR A 342 2.67 0.28 8.66
CA TYR A 342 3.12 -0.44 7.48
C TYR A 342 2.04 -1.29 6.79
N THR A 343 1.04 -1.80 7.52
CA THR A 343 -0.13 -2.46 6.89
C THR A 343 -0.96 -1.46 6.06
N GLN A 344 -1.05 -0.21 6.52
CA GLN A 344 -1.75 0.86 5.80
C GLN A 344 -0.95 1.33 4.58
N PHE A 345 0.38 1.43 4.68
CA PHE A 345 1.23 1.69 3.52
C PHE A 345 1.06 0.65 2.41
N ALA A 346 1.00 -0.64 2.74
CA ALA A 346 0.73 -1.68 1.74
C ALA A 346 -0.63 -1.48 1.05
N SER A 347 -1.65 -1.07 1.80
CA SER A 347 -2.98 -0.73 1.27
C SER A 347 -2.98 0.53 0.39
N ILE A 348 -2.08 1.50 0.66
CA ILE A 348 -1.86 2.69 -0.18
C ILE A 348 -1.17 2.30 -1.48
N ILE A 349 -0.12 1.48 -1.42
CA ILE A 349 0.62 1.00 -2.59
C ILE A 349 -0.29 0.20 -3.53
N LYS A 350 -1.20 -0.64 -3.01
CA LYS A 350 -2.22 -1.30 -3.84
C LYS A 350 -3.09 -0.33 -4.64
N LYS A 351 -3.49 0.80 -4.04
CA LYS A 351 -4.28 1.84 -4.73
C LYS A 351 -3.45 2.59 -5.79
N LEU A 352 -2.17 2.82 -5.50
CA LEU A 352 -1.22 3.42 -6.45
C LEU A 352 -0.97 2.53 -7.67
N LEU A 353 -0.76 1.23 -7.44
CA LEU A 353 -0.63 0.23 -8.50
C LEU A 353 -1.93 0.09 -9.31
N ALA A 354 -3.10 0.15 -8.66
CA ALA A 354 -4.39 0.16 -9.35
C ALA A 354 -4.58 1.42 -10.24
N TYR A 355 -4.18 2.60 -9.79
CA TYR A 355 -4.18 3.82 -10.63
C TYR A 355 -3.29 3.66 -11.86
N ARG A 356 -2.05 3.16 -11.67
CA ARG A 356 -1.12 2.84 -12.77
C ARG A 356 -1.74 1.86 -13.75
N HIS A 357 -2.39 0.81 -13.25
CA HIS A 357 -3.09 -0.18 -14.06
C HIS A 357 -4.21 0.46 -14.87
N GLN A 358 -5.04 1.31 -14.28
CA GLN A 358 -6.11 2.03 -14.98
C GLN A 358 -5.58 3.02 -16.05
N LYS A 359 -4.42 3.64 -15.85
CA LYS A 359 -3.74 4.44 -16.89
C LYS A 359 -3.24 3.56 -18.05
N HIS A 360 -2.78 2.34 -17.76
CA HIS A 360 -2.38 1.39 -18.80
C HIS A 360 -3.58 0.86 -19.60
N VAL A 361 -4.67 0.50 -18.92
CA VAL A 361 -5.92 0.10 -19.57
C VAL A 361 -6.49 1.24 -20.42
N GLN A 362 -6.38 2.50 -19.97
CA GLN A 362 -6.76 3.66 -20.80
C GLN A 362 -5.99 3.71 -22.12
N TYR A 363 -4.68 3.49 -22.09
CA TYR A 363 -3.86 3.43 -23.29
C TYR A 363 -4.32 2.31 -24.24
N GLU A 364 -4.44 1.07 -23.75
CA GLU A 364 -4.88 -0.08 -24.58
C GLU A 364 -6.31 0.12 -25.13
N MET A 365 -7.26 0.59 -24.31
CA MET A 365 -8.63 0.85 -24.75
C MET A 365 -8.74 2.00 -25.75
N THR A 366 -7.92 3.05 -25.62
CA THR A 366 -7.92 4.18 -26.57
C THR A 366 -7.30 3.76 -27.90
N GLN A 367 -6.24 2.94 -27.85
CA GLN A 367 -5.64 2.33 -29.04
C GLN A 367 -6.66 1.46 -29.79
N ASP A 368 -7.29 0.52 -29.08
CA ASP A 368 -8.32 -0.34 -29.68
C ASP A 368 -9.48 0.49 -30.24
N SER A 369 -9.90 1.57 -29.55
CA SER A 369 -10.97 2.45 -30.03
C SER A 369 -10.57 3.20 -31.31
N LEU A 370 -9.32 3.67 -31.40
CA LEU A 370 -8.77 4.34 -32.57
C LEU A 370 -8.72 3.39 -33.78
N ASP A 371 -8.19 2.17 -33.58
CA ASP A 371 -8.07 1.19 -34.65
C ASP A 371 -9.46 0.75 -35.17
N ASN A 372 -10.44 0.50 -34.29
CA ASN A 372 -11.83 0.25 -34.70
C ASN A 372 -12.45 1.43 -35.49
N LYS A 373 -12.03 2.68 -35.25
CA LYS A 373 -12.51 3.85 -36.03
C LYS A 373 -11.83 3.97 -37.39
N ARG A 374 -10.55 3.59 -37.49
CA ARG A 374 -9.82 3.53 -38.76
C ARG A 374 -10.39 2.45 -39.67
N ASP A 375 -10.66 1.25 -39.14
CA ASP A 375 -11.34 0.17 -39.87
C ASP A 375 -12.71 0.63 -40.41
N LEU A 376 -13.52 1.29 -39.57
CA LEU A 376 -14.82 1.84 -39.97
C LEU A 376 -14.71 2.94 -41.04
N LEU A 377 -13.67 3.77 -41.00
CA LEU A 377 -13.41 4.76 -42.04
C LEU A 377 -13.08 4.09 -43.37
N GLU A 378 -12.25 3.05 -43.38
CA GLU A 378 -11.92 2.29 -44.58
C GLU A 378 -13.19 1.65 -45.20
N GLU A 379 -14.09 1.11 -44.38
CA GLU A 379 -15.39 0.59 -44.83
C GLU A 379 -16.26 1.68 -45.48
N TYR A 380 -16.36 2.87 -44.87
CA TYR A 380 -17.10 3.99 -45.47
C TYR A 380 -16.47 4.51 -46.76
N GLU A 381 -15.14 4.64 -46.83
CA GLU A 381 -14.42 5.07 -48.04
C GLU A 381 -14.45 4.00 -49.15
N LYS A 382 -14.55 2.73 -48.80
CA LYS A 382 -14.84 1.64 -49.76
C LYS A 382 -16.27 1.74 -50.30
N SER A 383 -17.26 1.94 -49.42
CA SER A 383 -18.66 2.15 -49.82
C SER A 383 -18.84 3.38 -50.72
N GLU A 384 -18.13 4.48 -50.44
CA GLU A 384 -18.14 5.68 -51.27
C GLU A 384 -17.55 5.42 -52.67
N ARG A 385 -16.43 4.69 -52.76
CA ARG A 385 -15.83 4.28 -54.04
C ARG A 385 -16.74 3.36 -54.85
N GLU A 386 -17.40 2.40 -54.20
CA GLU A 386 -18.36 1.49 -54.85
C GLU A 386 -19.59 2.24 -55.37
N ALA A 387 -20.11 3.20 -54.60
CA ALA A 387 -21.23 4.03 -55.04
C ALA A 387 -20.89 4.94 -56.22
N LYS A 388 -19.76 5.67 -56.17
CA LYS A 388 -19.29 6.49 -57.31
C LYS A 388 -19.14 5.67 -58.59
N ARG A 389 -18.63 4.43 -58.48
CA ARG A 389 -18.53 3.49 -59.61
C ARG A 389 -19.90 3.09 -60.17
N LEU A 390 -20.92 2.93 -59.32
CA LEU A 390 -22.30 2.65 -59.77
C LEU A 390 -22.92 3.86 -60.45
N ASP A 391 -22.75 5.06 -59.90
CA ASP A 391 -23.27 6.30 -60.49
C ASP A 391 -22.61 6.60 -61.86
N GLU A 392 -21.30 6.38 -62.00
CA GLU A 392 -20.60 6.45 -63.28
C GLU A 392 -21.13 5.44 -64.31
N ALA A 393 -21.45 4.22 -63.88
CA ALA A 393 -22.00 3.18 -64.74
C ALA A 393 -23.44 3.52 -65.20
N LEU A 394 -24.29 4.01 -64.28
CA LEU A 394 -25.64 4.48 -64.58
C LEU A 394 -25.65 5.71 -65.50
N ALA A 395 -24.71 6.63 -65.30
CA ALA A 395 -24.52 7.80 -66.17
C ALA A 395 -24.17 7.37 -67.61
N ARG A 396 -23.22 6.42 -67.79
CA ARG A 396 -22.90 5.85 -69.11
C ARG A 396 -24.10 5.11 -69.74
N GLY A 397 -24.88 4.39 -68.93
CA GLY A 397 -26.11 3.73 -69.38
C GLY A 397 -27.15 4.70 -69.96
N ARG A 398 -27.33 5.86 -69.33
CA ARG A 398 -28.26 6.91 -69.82
C ARG A 398 -27.84 7.54 -71.14
N VAL A 399 -26.54 7.69 -71.40
CA VAL A 399 -26.05 8.33 -72.65
C VAL A 399 -26.33 7.48 -73.89
N ASN A 400 -26.39 6.15 -73.76
CA ASN A 400 -26.75 5.25 -74.87
C ASN A 400 -28.26 5.12 -75.12
N GLY A 401 -29.13 5.73 -74.30
CA GLY A 401 -30.59 5.60 -74.39
C GLY A 401 -31.29 6.63 -75.30
N LEU A 402 -30.56 7.53 -75.95
CA LEU A 402 -31.11 8.70 -76.67
C LEU A 402 -30.72 8.72 -78.16
N GLN A 403 -31.17 7.71 -78.92
CA GLN A 403 -31.24 7.79 -80.39
C GLN A 403 -32.71 7.89 -80.84
N PRO A 404 -33.13 8.98 -81.50
CA PRO A 404 -34.47 9.06 -82.08
C PRO A 404 -34.55 8.26 -83.39
N ARG A 405 -35.42 7.25 -83.43
CA ARG A 405 -35.84 6.59 -84.67
C ARG A 405 -37.03 7.34 -85.30
N PRO A 406 -36.95 7.81 -86.55
CA PRO A 406 -38.11 8.33 -87.27
C PRO A 406 -38.80 7.25 -88.13
N GLY A 407 -40.10 7.08 -87.90
CA GLY A 407 -41.06 6.62 -88.93
C GLY A 407 -41.33 5.12 -89.07
N GLY A 408 -42.62 4.75 -89.01
CA GLY A 408 -43.16 3.77 -89.97
C GLY A 408 -43.85 2.52 -89.44
N GLN A 409 -45.11 2.69 -89.00
CA GLN A 409 -46.21 1.71 -89.07
C GLN A 409 -46.27 0.50 -88.12
N GLU A 410 -47.52 0.13 -87.87
CA GLU A 410 -48.03 -0.78 -86.85
C GLU A 410 -48.12 -2.22 -87.39
N GLU A 411 -47.99 -3.22 -86.52
CA GLU A 411 -49.10 -4.16 -86.27
C GLU A 411 -48.91 -4.92 -84.94
N ASN A 412 -49.92 -5.69 -84.55
CA ASN A 412 -50.35 -5.89 -83.16
C ASN A 412 -49.98 -7.27 -82.56
N GLU A 413 -50.17 -7.38 -81.24
CA GLU A 413 -50.34 -8.61 -80.41
C GLU A 413 -49.13 -9.44 -79.93
N GLY A 414 -49.06 -9.65 -78.60
CA GLY A 414 -48.29 -10.73 -77.93
C GLY A 414 -47.38 -10.25 -76.79
N PRO A 415 -47.74 -10.39 -75.50
CA PRO A 415 -46.97 -9.81 -74.39
C PRO A 415 -45.73 -10.61 -73.96
N GLU A 416 -44.72 -9.88 -73.48
CA GLU A 416 -43.47 -10.39 -72.92
C GLU A 416 -43.62 -10.98 -71.51
N GLU A 417 -42.77 -11.96 -71.17
CA GLU A 417 -42.18 -12.03 -69.82
C GLU A 417 -40.68 -11.69 -69.92
N PRO A 418 -40.15 -10.77 -69.10
CA PRO A 418 -38.79 -10.25 -69.28
C PRO A 418 -37.72 -11.21 -68.72
N ALA A 419 -36.62 -11.34 -69.48
CA ALA A 419 -35.46 -12.11 -69.05
C ALA A 419 -34.84 -11.52 -67.76
N SER A 420 -34.62 -12.39 -66.77
CA SER A 420 -34.06 -12.04 -65.46
C SER A 420 -32.69 -11.37 -65.58
N ALA A 421 -32.61 -10.10 -65.19
CA ALA A 421 -31.36 -9.37 -65.08
C ALA A 421 -30.57 -9.86 -63.86
N TYR A 422 -29.37 -10.41 -64.11
CA TYR A 422 -28.52 -11.03 -63.11
C TYR A 422 -27.99 -10.01 -62.08
N LEU A 423 -28.54 -10.02 -60.87
CA LEU A 423 -28.02 -9.25 -59.73
C LEU A 423 -26.72 -9.90 -59.20
N PRO A 424 -25.68 -9.12 -58.84
CA PRO A 424 -24.52 -9.66 -58.16
C PRO A 424 -24.91 -10.13 -56.74
N PRO A 425 -24.36 -11.26 -56.25
CA PRO A 425 -24.77 -11.82 -54.96
C PRO A 425 -24.31 -10.94 -53.79
N HIS A 426 -25.13 -10.91 -52.74
CA HIS A 426 -24.78 -10.30 -51.46
C HIS A 426 -23.43 -10.83 -50.92
N PRO A 427 -22.62 -9.99 -50.25
CA PRO A 427 -21.50 -10.50 -49.47
C PRO A 427 -22.05 -11.34 -48.31
N GLY A 428 -21.81 -12.64 -48.35
CA GLY A 428 -22.15 -13.55 -47.25
C GLY A 428 -21.37 -13.22 -45.97
N PRO A 429 -21.82 -13.71 -44.80
CA PRO A 429 -21.14 -13.46 -43.54
C PRO A 429 -19.74 -14.06 -43.55
N ASN A 430 -18.73 -13.22 -43.35
CA ASN A 430 -17.32 -13.63 -43.28
C ASN A 430 -17.05 -14.47 -42.00
N PRO A 431 -16.04 -15.35 -41.98
CA PRO A 431 -15.95 -16.39 -40.95
C PRO A 431 -15.55 -15.86 -39.57
N TYR A 432 -16.05 -16.55 -38.54
CA TYR A 432 -15.76 -16.28 -37.12
C TYR A 432 -14.25 -16.22 -36.81
N LYS A 433 -13.73 -15.02 -36.59
CA LYS A 433 -12.53 -14.85 -35.74
C LYS A 433 -12.94 -15.07 -34.29
N LYS A 434 -12.31 -16.04 -33.60
CA LYS A 434 -12.54 -16.31 -32.17
C LYS A 434 -12.19 -15.07 -31.33
N ARG A 435 -13.21 -14.37 -30.80
CA ARG A 435 -13.04 -13.39 -29.71
C ARG A 435 -13.04 -14.14 -28.37
N ALA A 436 -12.26 -13.64 -27.41
CA ALA A 436 -12.28 -14.14 -26.03
C ALA A 436 -13.65 -13.87 -25.36
N PRO A 437 -14.10 -14.71 -24.41
CA PRO A 437 -15.43 -14.57 -23.80
C PRO A 437 -15.47 -13.38 -22.84
N GLY A 438 -16.49 -12.52 -22.94
CA GLY A 438 -16.70 -11.44 -21.95
C GLY A 438 -17.48 -10.20 -22.37
N MET A 439 -17.89 -10.04 -23.64
CA MET A 439 -18.69 -8.90 -24.10
C MET A 439 -19.90 -9.35 -24.91
N GLY A 440 -21.08 -9.27 -24.29
CA GLY A 440 -22.38 -9.52 -24.91
C GLY A 440 -23.44 -8.63 -24.27
N PHE A 441 -24.46 -8.29 -25.06
CA PHE A 441 -25.58 -7.40 -24.77
C PHE A 441 -25.29 -5.89 -24.82
N LEU A 442 -26.25 -5.15 -25.40
CA LEU A 442 -26.27 -3.71 -25.68
C LEU A 442 -25.40 -3.21 -26.86
N ASN A 443 -25.81 -3.57 -28.08
CA ASN A 443 -25.65 -2.73 -29.29
C ASN A 443 -26.43 -3.21 -30.54
N ALA A 444 -27.21 -4.30 -30.43
CA ALA A 444 -28.19 -4.67 -31.44
C ALA A 444 -29.58 -4.16 -31.02
N LEU A 445 -30.41 -3.74 -32.00
CA LEU A 445 -31.76 -3.14 -31.88
C LEU A 445 -31.83 -1.62 -31.61
N THR A 446 -31.38 -0.79 -32.55
CA THR A 446 -31.92 0.58 -32.72
C THR A 446 -31.81 1.16 -34.15
N TYR A 447 -31.89 0.31 -35.19
CA TYR A 447 -31.88 0.75 -36.60
C TYR A 447 -33.06 0.21 -37.41
N THR A 448 -34.27 0.48 -36.91
CA THR A 448 -35.48 0.56 -37.72
C THR A 448 -36.46 1.52 -37.03
N LEU A 449 -37.15 2.35 -37.81
CA LEU A 449 -38.12 3.38 -37.37
C LEU A 449 -37.57 4.59 -36.59
N HIS A 450 -36.98 5.55 -37.32
CA HIS A 450 -37.54 6.92 -37.27
C HIS A 450 -37.28 7.74 -38.55
N GLY A 451 -38.28 8.50 -38.98
CA GLY A 451 -38.13 9.70 -39.83
C GLY A 451 -37.69 9.51 -41.29
N MET A 452 -38.65 9.36 -42.20
CA MET A 452 -38.47 9.88 -43.56
C MET A 452 -38.44 11.42 -43.49
N MET A 453 -37.31 12.03 -43.81
CA MET A 453 -37.23 13.44 -44.22
C MET A 453 -35.93 13.66 -44.99
N ASP A 454 -36.01 13.54 -46.31
CA ASP A 454 -35.19 14.23 -47.34
C ASP A 454 -33.73 14.58 -46.98
N VAL A 455 -32.97 13.60 -46.47
CA VAL A 455 -31.50 13.68 -46.44
C VAL A 455 -30.98 12.84 -47.60
N ASP A 456 -30.37 13.52 -48.56
CA ASP A 456 -29.64 12.87 -49.65
C ASP A 456 -28.67 11.80 -49.07
N PRO A 457 -28.80 10.53 -49.50
CA PRO A 457 -27.99 9.44 -48.97
C PRO A 457 -26.50 9.57 -49.32
N GLU A 458 -26.11 10.40 -50.30
CA GLU A 458 -24.71 10.79 -50.51
C GLU A 458 -24.23 11.74 -49.40
N THR A 459 -24.96 12.82 -49.14
CA THR A 459 -24.69 13.78 -48.05
C THR A 459 -24.62 13.09 -46.68
N ALA A 460 -25.52 12.16 -46.38
CA ALA A 460 -25.48 11.38 -45.14
C ALA A 460 -24.16 10.59 -44.97
N ARG A 461 -23.68 9.96 -46.06
CA ARG A 461 -22.41 9.20 -46.05
C ARG A 461 -21.18 10.10 -45.94
N ARG A 462 -21.15 11.21 -46.69
CA ARG A 462 -20.08 12.22 -46.60
C ARG A 462 -19.96 12.80 -45.19
N ASN A 463 -21.09 13.09 -44.53
CA ASN A 463 -21.13 13.53 -43.13
C ASN A 463 -20.64 12.44 -42.17
N GLY A 464 -20.97 11.17 -42.41
CA GLY A 464 -20.46 10.02 -41.66
C GLY A 464 -18.94 9.87 -41.75
N ILE A 465 -18.37 10.03 -42.95
CA ILE A 465 -16.91 10.04 -43.20
C ILE A 465 -16.25 11.22 -42.46
N GLY A 466 -16.77 12.43 -42.62
CA GLY A 466 -16.24 13.63 -41.95
C GLY A 466 -16.20 13.48 -40.43
N LYS A 467 -17.33 13.08 -39.82
CA LYS A 467 -17.43 12.81 -38.39
C LYS A 467 -16.49 11.68 -37.95
N THR A 468 -16.29 10.64 -38.76
CA THR A 468 -15.38 9.55 -38.40
C THR A 468 -13.91 10.00 -38.41
N ARG A 469 -13.50 10.83 -39.38
CA ARG A 469 -12.15 11.45 -39.42
C ARG A 469 -11.90 12.37 -38.22
N GLU A 470 -12.88 13.18 -37.82
CA GLU A 470 -12.79 14.02 -36.62
C GLU A 470 -12.60 13.18 -35.34
N ASN A 471 -13.38 12.10 -35.17
CA ASN A 471 -13.22 11.18 -34.05
C ASN A 471 -11.85 10.48 -34.07
N ILE A 472 -11.30 10.16 -35.23
CA ILE A 472 -9.93 9.59 -35.37
C ILE A 472 -8.90 10.60 -34.86
N SER A 473 -8.96 11.86 -35.31
CA SER A 473 -8.04 12.91 -34.84
C SER A 473 -8.10 13.09 -33.32
N GLN A 474 -9.31 13.12 -32.73
CA GLN A 474 -9.48 13.23 -31.28
C GLN A 474 -8.91 12.03 -30.52
N LEU A 475 -9.07 10.81 -31.07
CA LEU A 475 -8.52 9.59 -30.49
C LEU A 475 -7.00 9.47 -30.67
N GLU A 476 -6.42 10.04 -31.72
CA GLU A 476 -4.97 10.13 -31.92
C GLU A 476 -4.33 11.04 -30.85
N ASP A 477 -4.89 12.22 -30.62
CA ASP A 477 -4.46 13.11 -29.54
C ASP A 477 -4.62 12.45 -28.17
N ALA A 478 -5.77 11.82 -27.91
CA ALA A 478 -6.03 11.13 -26.65
C ALA A 478 -5.06 9.95 -26.44
N LEU A 479 -4.74 9.19 -27.48
CA LEU A 479 -3.78 8.08 -27.41
C LEU A 479 -2.36 8.58 -27.12
N HIS A 480 -1.94 9.69 -27.76
CA HIS A 480 -0.65 10.31 -27.48
C HIS A 480 -0.54 10.76 -26.01
N LEU A 481 -1.57 11.43 -25.49
CA LEU A 481 -1.63 11.84 -24.09
C LEU A 481 -1.62 10.63 -23.14
N ALA A 482 -2.41 9.58 -23.41
CA ALA A 482 -2.43 8.36 -22.62
C ALA A 482 -1.06 7.66 -22.59
N ALA A 483 -0.33 7.64 -23.71
CA ALA A 483 1.02 7.09 -23.79
C ALA A 483 2.03 7.91 -22.95
N GLN A 484 1.96 9.25 -23.02
CA GLN A 484 2.78 10.15 -22.21
C GLN A 484 2.50 9.98 -20.71
N ASP A 485 1.22 9.94 -20.33
CA ASP A 485 0.77 9.77 -18.95
C ASP A 485 1.14 8.41 -18.37
N LEU A 486 1.03 7.34 -19.16
CA LEU A 486 1.48 6.00 -18.78
C LEU A 486 3.00 5.97 -18.60
N LYS A 487 3.76 6.57 -19.51
CA LYS A 487 5.23 6.66 -19.41
C LYS A 487 5.65 7.41 -18.14
N TYR A 488 5.04 8.56 -17.87
CA TYR A 488 5.28 9.35 -16.66
C TYR A 488 4.91 8.55 -15.40
N SER A 489 3.70 7.98 -15.36
CA SER A 489 3.21 7.19 -14.22
C SER A 489 4.13 6.00 -13.93
N ASN A 490 4.61 5.30 -14.97
CA ASN A 490 5.57 4.21 -14.82
C ASN A 490 6.88 4.69 -14.14
N SER A 491 7.48 5.78 -14.63
CA SER A 491 8.74 6.29 -14.08
C SER A 491 8.60 6.81 -12.65
N THR A 492 7.56 7.61 -12.38
CA THR A 492 7.37 8.28 -11.10
C THR A 492 6.98 7.29 -10.01
N ILE A 493 6.06 6.35 -10.30
CA ILE A 493 5.64 5.32 -9.33
C ILE A 493 6.79 4.36 -9.04
N GLN A 494 7.60 3.96 -10.02
CA GLN A 494 8.78 3.12 -9.75
C GLN A 494 9.80 3.85 -8.86
N ALA A 495 10.16 5.09 -9.19
CA ALA A 495 11.08 5.88 -8.40
C ALA A 495 10.59 6.08 -6.96
N ASP A 496 9.27 6.23 -6.78
CA ASP A 496 8.67 6.40 -5.46
C ASP A 496 8.59 5.09 -4.66
N LEU A 497 8.29 3.96 -5.31
CA LEU A 497 8.39 2.63 -4.72
C LEU A 497 9.83 2.32 -4.26
N ASP A 498 10.84 2.65 -5.06
CA ASP A 498 12.25 2.44 -4.73
C ASP A 498 12.67 3.29 -3.52
N ARG A 499 12.20 4.54 -3.46
CA ARG A 499 12.42 5.42 -2.31
C ARG A 499 11.68 4.94 -1.06
N PHE A 500 10.42 4.49 -1.20
CA PHE A 500 9.66 3.93 -0.08
C PHE A 500 10.29 2.63 0.43
N GLN A 501 10.86 1.79 -0.45
CA GLN A 501 11.62 0.61 -0.07
C GLN A 501 12.83 0.97 0.81
N ARG A 502 13.57 2.03 0.47
CA ARG A 502 14.68 2.55 1.30
C ARG A 502 14.16 3.04 2.67
N GLN A 503 13.09 3.84 2.70
CA GLN A 503 12.46 4.28 3.95
C GLN A 503 12.03 3.10 4.82
N LYS A 504 11.33 2.12 4.24
CA LYS A 504 10.86 0.92 4.94
C LYS A 504 11.99 0.12 5.57
N VAL A 505 13.13 -0.02 4.88
CA VAL A 505 14.30 -0.71 5.44
C VAL A 505 14.93 0.09 6.59
N ALA A 506 14.98 1.42 6.48
CA ALA A 506 15.47 2.29 7.56
C ALA A 506 14.55 2.24 8.80
N ASP A 507 13.24 2.40 8.62
CA ASP A 507 12.26 2.36 9.70
C ASP A 507 12.25 1.01 10.41
N LEU A 508 12.19 -0.12 9.68
CA LEU A 508 12.23 -1.46 10.28
C LEU A 508 13.54 -1.71 11.06
N ARG A 509 14.66 -1.15 10.58
CA ARG A 509 15.94 -1.18 11.31
C ARG A 509 15.84 -0.39 12.62
N GLU A 510 15.32 0.84 12.61
CA GLU A 510 15.21 1.61 13.85
C GLU A 510 14.17 1.02 14.82
N MET A 511 13.05 0.47 14.32
CA MET A 511 12.08 -0.28 15.13
C MET A 511 12.74 -1.45 15.89
N THR A 512 13.54 -2.26 15.20
CA THR A 512 14.26 -3.39 15.83
C THR A 512 15.35 -2.93 16.79
N ILE A 513 16.08 -1.85 16.48
CA ILE A 513 17.07 -1.24 17.38
C ILE A 513 16.38 -0.68 18.64
N SER A 514 15.25 0.01 18.49
CA SER A 514 14.46 0.57 19.59
C SER A 514 13.96 -0.55 20.52
N MET A 515 13.34 -1.60 19.96
CA MET A 515 12.94 -2.80 20.71
C MET A 515 14.10 -3.43 21.51
N ALA A 516 15.29 -3.56 20.90
CA ALA A 516 16.47 -4.09 21.57
C ALA A 516 17.01 -3.16 22.68
N ARG A 517 16.97 -1.83 22.48
CA ARG A 517 17.35 -0.84 23.51
C ARG A 517 16.41 -0.89 24.70
N SER A 518 15.09 -0.86 24.48
CA SER A 518 14.07 -0.96 25.52
C SER A 518 14.22 -2.25 26.36
N HIS A 519 14.40 -3.40 25.70
CA HIS A 519 14.59 -4.67 26.40
C HIS A 519 15.91 -4.71 27.19
N ARG A 520 17.01 -4.17 26.64
CA ARG A 520 18.30 -4.05 27.35
C ARG A 520 18.16 -3.19 28.61
N ASP A 521 17.47 -2.07 28.52
CA ASP A 521 17.35 -1.12 29.63
C ASP A 521 16.37 -1.63 30.71
N TRP A 522 15.33 -2.38 30.31
CA TRP A 522 14.55 -3.23 31.21
C TRP A 522 15.42 -4.27 31.94
N CYS A 523 16.25 -5.04 31.23
CA CYS A 523 17.15 -6.03 31.87
C CYS A 523 18.10 -5.37 32.87
N LYS A 524 18.71 -4.23 32.50
CA LYS A 524 19.60 -3.48 33.40
C LYS A 524 18.90 -3.02 34.67
N LYS A 525 17.69 -2.47 34.55
CA LYS A 525 16.95 -1.97 35.71
C LYS A 525 16.58 -3.08 36.68
N ASN A 526 16.19 -4.23 36.15
CA ASN A 526 15.89 -5.42 36.96
C ASN A 526 17.16 -6.00 37.61
N LEU A 527 18.27 -6.07 36.89
CA LEU A 527 19.54 -6.54 37.48
C LEU A 527 19.97 -5.67 38.67
N GLU A 528 19.84 -4.35 38.57
CA GLU A 528 20.15 -3.41 39.66
C GLU A 528 19.29 -3.68 40.92
N THR A 529 17.97 -3.84 40.76
CA THR A 529 17.04 -4.03 41.89
C THR A 529 17.18 -5.41 42.53
N TRP A 530 17.34 -6.46 41.73
CA TRP A 530 17.58 -7.81 42.22
C TRP A 530 18.96 -7.98 42.89
N GLN A 531 19.99 -7.26 42.43
CA GLN A 531 21.26 -7.18 43.16
C GLN A 531 21.12 -6.49 44.52
N ALA A 532 20.27 -5.46 44.64
CA ALA A 532 19.99 -4.83 45.92
C ALA A 532 19.25 -5.79 46.88
N ALA A 533 18.25 -6.54 46.40
CA ALA A 533 17.58 -7.58 47.19
C ALA A 533 18.56 -8.68 47.64
N LYS A 534 19.43 -9.17 46.75
CA LYS A 534 20.45 -10.17 47.09
C LYS A 534 21.36 -9.74 48.23
N ARG A 535 21.80 -8.48 48.26
CA ARG A 535 22.64 -7.93 49.35
C ARG A 535 21.94 -7.85 50.70
N GLU A 536 20.61 -7.80 50.74
CA GLU A 536 19.85 -7.89 52.00
C GLU A 536 19.67 -9.36 52.42
N ILE A 537 19.41 -10.27 51.47
CA ILE A 537 19.36 -11.72 51.73
C ILE A 537 20.69 -12.24 52.29
N GLU A 538 21.83 -11.74 51.78
CA GLU A 538 23.18 -12.07 52.27
C GLU A 538 23.46 -11.62 53.73
N LYS A 539 22.55 -10.86 54.36
CA LYS A 539 22.64 -10.49 55.79
C LYS A 539 21.85 -11.43 56.70
N ILE A 540 21.04 -12.34 56.15
CA ILE A 540 20.31 -13.33 56.95
C ILE A 540 21.34 -14.30 57.55
N PRO A 541 21.36 -14.53 58.88
CA PRO A 541 22.25 -15.52 59.48
C PRO A 541 21.98 -16.94 58.96
N ASP A 542 23.02 -17.78 58.91
CA ASP A 542 22.87 -19.19 58.58
C ASP A 542 21.84 -19.86 59.51
N HIS A 543 20.89 -20.58 58.90
CA HIS A 543 19.83 -21.24 59.63
C HIS A 543 20.38 -22.42 60.47
N PRO A 544 20.01 -22.58 61.75
CA PRO A 544 20.59 -23.58 62.64
C PRO A 544 20.37 -25.03 62.18
N ASN A 545 19.29 -25.30 61.42
CA ASN A 545 19.16 -26.55 60.69
C ASN A 545 19.96 -26.46 59.38
N SER A 546 21.14 -27.09 59.37
CA SER A 546 21.86 -27.42 58.14
C SER A 546 21.31 -28.72 57.54
N LEU A 547 21.44 -28.88 56.22
CA LEU A 547 21.24 -30.18 55.58
C LEU A 547 22.22 -31.19 56.20
N PRO A 548 21.81 -32.43 56.50
CA PRO A 548 22.71 -33.44 57.05
C PRO A 548 23.89 -33.62 56.10
N ALA A 549 25.10 -33.46 56.63
CA ALA A 549 26.31 -33.46 55.83
C ALA A 549 26.40 -34.72 54.97
N THR A 550 26.36 -34.56 53.65
CA THR A 550 26.54 -35.66 52.71
C THR A 550 27.85 -36.36 53.07
N PRO A 551 27.85 -37.67 53.38
CA PRO A 551 29.01 -38.32 53.97
C PRO A 551 30.22 -38.17 53.05
N SER A 552 31.23 -37.45 53.54
CA SER A 552 32.44 -37.15 52.77
C SER A 552 33.25 -38.42 52.58
N GLY A 553 33.11 -39.04 51.41
CA GLY A 553 33.81 -40.26 51.04
C GLY A 553 35.33 -40.08 51.09
N LYS A 554 35.97 -40.59 52.15
CA LYS A 554 37.42 -40.73 52.25
C LYS A 554 37.83 -42.15 51.85
N GLY A 555 38.52 -42.27 50.71
CA GLY A 555 39.01 -43.53 50.15
C GLY A 555 37.93 -44.28 49.34
N VAL A 556 38.17 -44.77 48.12
CA VAL A 556 39.43 -45.20 47.50
C VAL A 556 39.62 -44.56 46.10
N ALA A 557 40.86 -44.43 45.64
CA ALA A 557 41.20 -43.74 44.39
C ALA A 557 41.16 -44.64 43.13
N GLY A 558 40.29 -44.27 42.17
CA GLY A 558 40.45 -44.49 40.72
C GLY A 558 40.22 -45.89 40.13
N PRO A 559 40.17 -46.02 38.79
CA PRO A 559 40.24 -44.96 37.77
C PRO A 559 38.87 -44.62 37.12
N SER A 560 38.86 -43.47 36.44
CA SER A 560 37.87 -42.95 35.49
C SER A 560 36.70 -43.85 35.05
N ASN A 561 35.47 -43.40 35.29
CA ASN A 561 34.34 -43.79 34.46
C ASN A 561 33.57 -42.54 33.98
N THR A 562 33.23 -42.56 32.70
CA THR A 562 32.64 -41.47 31.91
C THR A 562 31.41 -40.83 32.55
N ARG A 563 31.41 -39.48 32.70
CA ARG A 563 30.15 -38.73 32.82
C ARG A 563 29.43 -38.78 31.48
N ARG A 564 28.22 -39.37 31.47
CA ARG A 564 27.22 -39.12 30.43
C ARG A 564 26.58 -37.76 30.71
N ASP A 565 26.56 -36.88 29.71
CA ASP A 565 25.72 -35.69 29.74
C ASP A 565 24.25 -36.09 29.58
N SER A 566 23.42 -35.70 30.54
CA SER A 566 21.97 -35.93 30.52
C SER A 566 21.24 -34.81 29.79
N SER A 567 21.51 -34.65 28.49
CA SER A 567 20.73 -33.78 27.59
C SER A 567 19.71 -34.61 26.79
N ALA A 568 18.71 -35.17 27.47
CA ALA A 568 17.65 -35.93 26.83
C ALA A 568 16.36 -35.97 27.66
N THR A 569 15.41 -35.05 27.37
CA THR A 569 13.95 -35.27 27.27
C THR A 569 13.21 -33.96 26.97
N VAL A 570 13.22 -33.52 25.71
CA VAL A 570 12.12 -32.72 25.13
C VAL A 570 11.84 -33.26 23.73
N ASN A 571 11.01 -34.29 23.67
CA ASN A 571 10.19 -34.71 22.52
C ASN A 571 9.30 -35.86 23.01
N GLY A 572 8.00 -35.60 23.17
CA GLY A 572 7.12 -36.44 23.95
C GLY A 572 5.66 -36.36 23.53
N ARG A 573 5.41 -36.68 22.25
CA ARG A 573 4.10 -36.85 21.57
C ARG A 573 3.30 -35.58 21.32
#